data_AF-A0A355T661-F1
#
_entry.id   AF-A0A355T661-F1
#
_cell.length_a   1.000
_cell.length_b   1.000
_cell.length_c   1.000
_cell.angle_alpha   90.00
_cell.angle_beta   90.00
_cell.angle_gamma   90.00
#
_symmetry.space_group_name_H-M   'P 1'
#
loop_
_entity.id
_entity.type
_entity.pdbx_description
1 polymer ?
#
loop_
_entity_poly.entity_id
_entity_poly.type
_entity_poly.pdbx_seq_one_letter_code
_entity_poly.pdbx_strand_id
1 'polypeptide(L)'
;MPPSPDTGPFATVGEAAISVLLTSDADAKADLAQKVGAAWADGALRFAFGDAPPADRPARPDRPELRLPRDMPRRRAGGEKGRFALLHSLAHIELNAIDLAFDMVARFGPDQPREFT
;
A
#
# COMPACT_ATOMS: atom_id res chain seq x y z
N MET A 1 23.76 26.01 -13.54
CA MET A 1 22.56 25.79 -12.71
C MET A 1 22.44 24.28 -12.54
N PRO A 2 22.55 23.72 -11.33
CA PRO A 2 22.29 22.29 -11.16
C PRO A 2 20.81 22.02 -11.49
N PRO A 3 20.46 20.83 -11.98
CA PRO A 3 19.07 20.50 -12.27
C PRO A 3 18.24 20.59 -10.99
N SER A 4 17.13 21.32 -11.04
CA SER A 4 16.12 21.34 -9.97
C SER A 4 15.54 19.92 -9.82
N PRO A 5 15.48 19.36 -8.61
CA PRO A 5 14.79 18.10 -8.39
C PRO A 5 13.29 18.38 -8.34
N ASP A 6 12.63 18.39 -9.49
CA ASP A 6 11.24 17.96 -9.60
C ASP A 6 11.34 16.47 -9.96
N THR A 7 11.68 15.61 -9.00
CA THR A 7 10.82 15.04 -7.94
C THR A 7 9.66 14.30 -8.58
N GLY A 8 9.54 13.01 -8.25
CA GLY A 8 8.37 12.21 -8.63
C GLY A 8 7.06 12.85 -8.17
N PRO A 9 5.91 12.21 -8.39
CA PRO A 9 4.60 12.84 -8.16
C PRO A 9 4.31 13.34 -6.73
N PHE A 10 5.21 13.10 -5.76
CA PHE A 10 5.05 13.47 -4.35
C PHE A 10 6.28 14.19 -3.82
N ALA A 11 6.07 15.20 -2.98
CA ALA A 11 7.15 15.97 -2.37
C ALA A 11 7.54 15.45 -0.97
N THR A 12 6.67 14.64 -0.35
CA THR A 12 6.82 14.17 1.03
C THR A 12 6.44 12.69 1.18
N VAL A 13 6.97 12.03 2.21
CA VAL A 13 6.63 10.64 2.53
C VAL A 13 5.15 10.49 2.97
N GLY A 14 4.59 11.48 3.67
CA GLY A 14 3.18 11.45 4.08
C GLY A 14 2.21 11.51 2.90
N GLU A 15 2.43 12.42 1.95
CA GLU A 15 1.62 12.51 0.71
C GLU A 15 1.71 11.23 -0.12
N ALA A 16 2.92 10.68 -0.25
CA ALA A 16 3.15 9.45 -0.98
C ALA A 16 2.44 8.26 -0.33
N ALA A 17 2.51 8.14 0.99
CA ALA A 17 1.85 7.08 1.75
C ALA A 17 0.32 7.15 1.61
N ILE A 18 -0.28 8.33 1.76
CA ILE A 18 -1.72 8.53 1.56
C ILE A 18 -2.13 8.16 0.13
N SER A 19 -1.31 8.50 -0.86
CA SER A 19 -1.59 8.18 -2.27
C SER A 19 -1.59 6.67 -2.55
N VAL A 20 -0.69 5.90 -1.89
CA VAL A 20 -0.73 4.43 -1.93
C VAL A 20 -2.03 3.90 -1.32
N LEU A 21 -2.40 4.41 -0.15
CA LEU A 21 -3.63 3.99 0.55
C LEU A 21 -4.90 4.29 -0.24
N LEU A 22 -4.93 5.37 -1.03
CA LEU A 22 -6.08 5.75 -1.86
C LEU A 22 -6.15 5.03 -3.21
N THR A 23 -5.12 4.27 -3.60
CA THR A 23 -5.13 3.49 -4.84
C THR A 23 -5.98 2.22 -4.65
N SER A 24 -7.04 2.02 -5.42
CA SER A 24 -7.92 0.86 -5.26
C SER A 24 -7.45 -0.39 -6.01
N ASP A 25 -6.93 -0.22 -7.22
CA ASP A 25 -6.43 -1.31 -8.04
C ASP A 25 -5.19 -1.97 -7.41
N ALA A 26 -5.16 -3.30 -7.37
CA ALA A 26 -4.14 -4.05 -6.64
C ALA A 26 -2.76 -3.97 -7.32
N ASP A 27 -2.71 -4.04 -8.64
CA ASP A 27 -1.47 -3.98 -9.41
C ASP A 27 -0.91 -2.55 -9.36
N ALA A 28 -1.76 -1.55 -9.59
CA ALA A 28 -1.37 -0.15 -9.49
C ALA A 28 -0.89 0.22 -8.07
N LYS A 29 -1.54 -0.33 -7.02
CA LYS A 29 -1.11 -0.12 -5.64
C LYS A 29 0.27 -0.72 -5.39
N ALA A 30 0.50 -1.96 -5.82
CA ALA A 30 1.79 -2.62 -5.65
C ALA A 30 2.92 -1.89 -6.40
N ASP A 31 2.65 -1.42 -7.63
CA ASP A 31 3.59 -0.63 -8.41
C ASP A 31 3.90 0.71 -7.74
N LEU A 32 2.88 1.40 -7.24
CA LEU A 32 3.06 2.68 -6.57
C LEU A 32 3.81 2.52 -5.25
N ALA A 33 3.46 1.52 -4.44
CA ALA A 33 4.14 1.17 -3.20
C ALA A 33 5.65 0.95 -3.42
N GLN A 34 6.03 0.18 -4.43
CA GLN A 34 7.43 -0.06 -4.77
C GLN A 34 8.15 1.23 -5.18
N LYS A 35 7.53 2.06 -6.03
CA LYS A 35 8.10 3.36 -6.46
C LYS A 35 8.30 4.31 -5.29
N VAL A 36 7.33 4.38 -4.37
CA VAL A 36 7.40 5.21 -3.17
C VAL A 36 8.50 4.70 -2.23
N GLY A 37 8.58 3.38 -2.01
CA GLY A 37 9.64 2.78 -1.20
C GLY A 37 11.04 3.07 -1.76
N ALA A 38 11.23 2.94 -3.07
CA ALA A 38 12.49 3.28 -3.73
C ALA A 38 12.82 4.78 -3.60
N ALA A 39 11.86 5.66 -3.91
CA ALA A 39 12.04 7.11 -3.78
C ALA A 39 12.38 7.54 -2.35
N TRP A 40 11.80 6.88 -1.35
CA TRP A 40 12.12 7.13 0.04
C TRP A 40 13.54 6.68 0.42
N ALA A 41 13.93 5.48 0.00
CA ALA A 41 15.27 4.93 0.22
C ALA A 41 16.35 5.80 -0.44
N ASP A 42 16.06 6.36 -1.61
CA ASP A 42 16.93 7.26 -2.36
C ASP A 42 16.97 8.70 -1.80
N GLY A 43 16.17 8.99 -0.75
CA GLY A 43 16.09 10.32 -0.14
C GLY A 43 15.36 11.36 -1.00
N ALA A 44 14.62 10.93 -2.02
CA ALA A 44 13.89 11.81 -2.94
C ALA A 44 12.60 12.39 -2.32
N LEU A 45 12.09 11.80 -1.24
CA LEU A 45 10.94 12.31 -0.50
C LEU A 45 11.40 12.97 0.80
N ARG A 46 10.83 14.14 1.13
CA ARG A 46 11.09 14.80 2.41
C ARG A 46 10.36 14.08 3.53
N PHE A 47 11.01 13.99 4.69
CA PHE A 47 10.38 13.54 5.94
C PHE A 47 9.42 14.63 6.43
N ALA A 48 8.18 14.58 5.98
CA ALA A 48 7.14 15.52 6.33
C ALA A 48 5.76 14.88 6.12
N PHE A 49 4.79 15.35 6.89
CA PHE A 49 3.42 14.87 6.91
C PHE A 49 2.48 16.08 6.92
N GLY A 50 1.33 15.96 6.25
CA GLY A 50 0.28 16.97 6.31
C GLY A 50 -0.60 16.82 7.54
N ASP A 51 -1.46 17.82 7.77
CA ASP A 51 -2.38 17.84 8.92
C ASP A 51 -3.62 16.95 8.74
N ALA A 52 -3.89 16.50 7.53
CA ALA A 52 -5.06 15.67 7.23
C ALA A 52 -4.82 14.21 7.65
N PRO A 53 -5.70 13.62 8.48
CA PRO A 53 -5.57 12.22 8.85
C PRO A 53 -5.82 11.31 7.64
N PRO A 54 -5.15 10.15 7.56
CA PRO A 54 -5.46 9.15 6.53
C PRO A 54 -6.88 8.63 6.70
N ALA A 55 -7.50 8.21 5.60
CA ALA A 55 -8.85 7.63 5.60
C ALA A 55 -8.96 6.45 6.58
N ASP A 56 -10.15 6.18 7.11
CA ASP A 56 -10.38 5.10 8.07
C ASP A 56 -9.96 3.72 7.55
N ARG A 57 -10.03 3.52 6.22
CA ARG A 57 -9.60 2.30 5.55
C ARG A 57 -8.90 2.61 4.24
N PRO A 58 -7.88 1.82 3.87
CA PRO A 58 -7.32 1.86 2.53
C PRO A 58 -8.38 1.56 1.47
N ALA A 59 -8.22 2.16 0.30
CA ALA A 59 -9.02 1.86 -0.88
C ALA A 59 -8.87 0.40 -1.30
N ARG A 60 -9.99 -0.18 -1.74
CA ARG A 60 -10.08 -1.57 -2.21
C ARG A 60 -10.78 -1.57 -3.58
N PRO A 61 -10.48 -2.55 -4.44
CA PRO A 61 -11.23 -2.72 -5.66
C PRO A 61 -12.66 -3.19 -5.33
N ASP A 62 -13.61 -2.87 -6.21
CA ASP A 62 -15.03 -3.28 -6.05
C ASP A 62 -15.21 -4.81 -6.07
N ARG A 63 -14.22 -5.54 -6.59
CA ARG A 63 -14.19 -6.99 -6.68
C ARG A 63 -12.86 -7.55 -6.17
N PRO A 64 -12.87 -8.75 -5.57
CA PRO A 64 -14.03 -9.60 -5.29
C PRO A 64 -14.92 -9.03 -4.17
N GLU A 65 -16.21 -9.39 -4.19
CA GLU A 65 -17.14 -9.01 -3.12
C GLU A 65 -16.68 -9.55 -1.77
N LEU A 66 -16.72 -8.70 -0.74
CA LEU A 66 -16.45 -9.13 0.62
C LEU A 66 -17.64 -9.96 1.15
N ARG A 67 -17.39 -11.23 1.45
CA ARG A 67 -18.41 -12.16 1.98
C ARG A 67 -18.11 -12.57 3.42
N LEU A 68 -19.17 -12.86 4.18
CA LEU A 68 -19.02 -13.43 5.51
C LEU A 68 -18.40 -14.84 5.41
N PRO A 69 -17.67 -15.32 6.44
CA PRO A 69 -17.05 -16.64 6.42
C PRO A 69 -18.03 -17.79 6.11
N ARG A 70 -19.30 -17.66 6.54
CA ARG A 70 -20.36 -18.66 6.28
C ARG A 70 -20.80 -18.72 4.80
N ASP A 71 -20.60 -17.62 4.07
CA ASP A 71 -20.99 -17.45 2.66
C ASP A 71 -19.82 -17.69 1.70
N MET A 72 -18.63 -18.02 2.23
CA MET A 72 -17.45 -18.30 1.44
C MET A 72 -17.57 -19.68 0.75
N PRO A 73 -17.21 -19.78 -0.54
CA PRO A 73 -17.25 -21.05 -1.25
C PRO A 73 -16.28 -22.06 -0.63
N ARG A 74 -16.71 -23.33 -0.54
CA ARG A 74 -15.86 -24.42 -0.03
C ARG A 74 -14.66 -24.62 -0.96
N ARG A 75 -13.46 -24.49 -0.40
CA ARG A 75 -12.19 -24.71 -1.11
C ARG A 75 -11.82 -26.19 -1.06
N ARG A 76 -11.44 -26.79 -2.19
CA ARG A 76 -10.82 -28.12 -2.22
C ARG A 76 -9.30 -27.94 -2.26
N ALA A 77 -8.59 -28.60 -1.35
CA ALA A 77 -7.13 -28.62 -1.35
C ALA A 77 -6.63 -29.59 -2.44
N GLY A 78 -5.59 -29.19 -3.18
CA GLY A 78 -4.93 -30.04 -4.18
C GLY A 78 -5.30 -29.75 -5.63
N GLY A 79 -4.47 -30.27 -6.55
CA GLY A 79 -4.58 -30.04 -7.98
C GLY A 79 -4.22 -28.61 -8.41
N GLU A 80 -4.32 -28.35 -9.71
CA GLU A 80 -4.00 -27.06 -10.32
C GLU A 80 -4.83 -25.91 -9.72
N LYS A 81 -6.15 -26.11 -9.58
CA LYS A 81 -7.07 -25.13 -8.96
C LYS A 81 -6.68 -24.76 -7.53
N GLY A 82 -6.18 -25.73 -6.75
CA GLY A 82 -5.69 -25.48 -5.39
C GLY A 82 -4.44 -24.60 -5.36
N ARG A 83 -3.54 -24.75 -6.34
CA ARG A 83 -2.34 -23.91 -6.47
C ARG A 83 -2.71 -22.46 -6.82
N PHE A 84 -3.64 -22.25 -7.74
CA PHE A 84 -4.16 -20.90 -8.04
C PHE A 84 -4.81 -20.25 -6.82
N ALA A 85 -5.62 -21.00 -6.07
CA ALA A 85 -6.24 -20.48 -4.85
C ALA A 85 -5.21 -20.10 -3.76
N LEU A 86 -4.10 -20.83 -3.67
CA LEU A 86 -2.99 -20.52 -2.76
C LEU A 86 -2.29 -19.22 -3.18
N LEU A 87 -1.91 -19.10 -4.46
CA LEU A 87 -1.27 -17.89 -4.98
C LEU A 87 -2.17 -16.65 -4.82
N HIS A 88 -3.46 -16.80 -5.08
CA HIS A 88 -4.44 -15.73 -4.85
C HIS A 88 -4.54 -15.34 -3.37
N SER A 89 -4.51 -16.32 -2.47
CA SER A 89 -4.51 -16.04 -1.02
C SER A 89 -3.25 -15.30 -0.59
N LEU A 90 -2.08 -15.67 -1.15
CA LEU A 90 -0.82 -14.97 -0.91
C LEU A 90 -0.89 -13.52 -1.41
N ALA A 91 -1.39 -13.29 -2.62
CA ALA A 91 -1.55 -11.93 -3.16
C ALA A 91 -2.43 -11.04 -2.25
N HIS A 92 -3.49 -11.61 -1.65
CA HIS A 92 -4.29 -10.88 -0.66
C HIS A 92 -3.55 -10.56 0.64
N ILE A 93 -2.68 -11.46 1.10
CA ILE A 93 -1.83 -11.20 2.28
C ILE A 93 -0.86 -10.06 1.98
N GLU A 94 -0.19 -10.09 0.82
CA GLU A 94 0.74 -9.03 0.39
C GLU A 94 0.03 -7.69 0.22
N LEU A 95 -1.16 -7.67 -0.37
CA LEU A 95 -1.94 -6.44 -0.51
C LEU A 95 -2.31 -5.83 0.84
N ASN A 96 -2.65 -6.68 1.83
CA ASN A 96 -2.89 -6.22 3.20
C ASN A 96 -1.61 -5.73 3.89
N ALA A 97 -0.46 -6.35 3.61
CA ALA A 97 0.82 -5.93 4.16
C ALA A 97 1.24 -4.55 3.64
N ILE A 98 1.05 -4.28 2.34
CA ILE A 98 1.25 -2.96 1.75
C ILE A 98 0.37 -1.92 2.46
N ASP A 99 -0.93 -2.19 2.57
CA ASP A 99 -1.84 -1.28 3.25
C ASP A 99 -1.44 -1.00 4.70
N LEU A 100 -1.08 -2.04 5.45
CA LEU A 100 -0.68 -1.90 6.84
C LEU A 100 0.59 -1.06 6.97
N ALA A 101 1.60 -1.31 6.13
CA ALA A 101 2.85 -0.57 6.16
C ALA A 101 2.63 0.92 5.90
N PHE A 102 1.89 1.28 4.85
CA PHE A 102 1.64 2.67 4.51
C PHE A 102 0.65 3.34 5.48
N ASP A 103 -0.29 2.61 6.08
CA ASP A 103 -1.17 3.13 7.13
C ASP A 103 -0.38 3.47 8.39
N MET A 104 0.57 2.61 8.78
CA MET A 104 1.48 2.89 9.89
C MET A 104 2.34 4.14 9.64
N VAL A 105 2.91 4.27 8.44
CA VAL A 105 3.67 5.47 8.05
C VAL A 105 2.79 6.71 8.10
N ALA A 106 1.60 6.67 7.51
CA ALA A 106 0.72 7.83 7.45
C ALA A 106 0.16 8.25 8.82
N ARG A 107 -0.15 7.29 9.71
CA ARG A 107 -0.73 7.58 11.04
C ARG A 107 0.31 7.92 12.10
N PHE A 108 1.41 7.19 12.13
CA PHE A 108 2.38 7.27 13.23
C PHE A 108 3.68 7.95 12.82
N GLY A 109 3.99 8.02 11.53
CA GLY A 109 5.20 8.70 11.02
C GLY A 109 5.45 10.11 11.56
N PRO A 110 4.42 11.00 11.72
CA PRO A 110 4.63 12.33 12.28
C PRO A 110 5.26 12.34 13.69
N ASP A 111 4.95 11.30 14.49
CA ASP A 111 5.37 11.17 15.89
C ASP A 111 6.55 10.19 16.08
N GLN A 112 7.14 9.72 14.98
CA GLN A 112 8.21 8.72 14.98
C GLN A 112 9.48 9.28 14.33
N PRO A 113 10.66 8.68 14.61
CA PRO A 113 11.89 9.05 13.91
C PRO A 113 11.83 8.65 12.44
N ARG A 114 12.67 9.26 11.60
CA ARG A 114 12.72 9.02 10.16
C ARG A 114 12.85 7.53 9.82
N GLU A 115 13.62 6.79 10.62
CA GLU A 115 13.93 5.37 10.42
C GLU A 115 12.73 4.44 10.64
N PHE A 116 11.63 4.95 11.23
CA PHE A 116 10.38 4.20 11.34
C PHE A 116 9.66 4.06 9.99
N THR A 117 9.82 5.07 9.13
CA THR A 117 9.18 5.17 7.82
C THR A 117 10.12 4.75 6.72
#